data_AF-A0A0G0RGI1-F1
#
_entry.id   AF-A0A0G0RGI1-F1
#
_cell.length_a   1.000
_cell.length_b   1.000
_cell.length_c   1.000
_cell.angle_alpha   90.00
_cell.angle_beta   90.00
_cell.angle_gamma   90.00
#
_symmetry.space_group_name_H-M   'P 1'
#
loop_
_entity.id
_entity.type
_entity.pdbx_description
1 polymer ?
#
loop_
_entity_poly.entity_id
_entity_poly.type
_entity_poly.pdbx_seq_one_letter_code
_entity_poly.pdbx_strand_id
1 'polypeptide(L)'
;MPRKKMPLYTNVLELMRKKAAQVYSSHQAQKELIELGELLQESSDLSSQSEAIIVRTLLEIADTLSSEGDARNSRAYLVTLSDAFRRA
;
A
#
# COMPACT_ATOMS: atom_id res chain seq x y z
N MET A 1 18.42 -24.75 3.07
CA MET A 1 17.02 -24.38 2.71
C MET A 1 17.09 -23.16 1.81
N PRO A 2 16.59 -23.20 0.56
CA PRO A 2 16.56 -22.01 -0.28
C PRO A 2 15.61 -20.99 0.35
N ARG A 3 16.10 -19.77 0.63
CA ARG A 3 15.23 -18.65 1.02
C ARG A 3 14.27 -18.42 -0.16
N LYS A 4 13.00 -18.81 0.00
CA LYS A 4 11.93 -18.46 -0.95
C LYS A 4 12.06 -16.95 -1.21
N LYS A 5 12.40 -16.55 -2.44
CA LYS A 5 12.40 -15.14 -2.83
C LYS A 5 10.96 -14.66 -2.66
N MET A 6 10.71 -13.87 -1.62
CA MET A 6 9.41 -13.25 -1.43
C MET A 6 9.17 -12.27 -2.58
N PRO A 7 7.96 -12.24 -3.15
CA PRO A 7 7.63 -11.26 -4.16
C PRO A 7 7.88 -9.84 -3.64
N LEU A 8 8.44 -8.98 -4.48
CA LEU A 8 8.85 -7.63 -4.08
C LEU A 8 7.68 -6.82 -3.50
N TYR A 9 6.47 -7.02 -4.02
CA TYR A 9 5.24 -6.41 -3.52
C TYR A 9 4.98 -6.70 -2.03
N THR A 10 5.43 -7.85 -1.51
CA THR A 10 5.21 -8.22 -0.10
C THR A 10 5.96 -7.29 0.84
N ASN A 11 7.22 -6.99 0.50
CA ASN A 11 8.05 -6.07 1.29
C ASN A 11 7.50 -4.64 1.22
N VAL A 12 7.03 -4.23 0.04
CA VAL A 12 6.41 -2.91 -0.16
C VAL A 12 5.16 -2.78 0.71
N LEU A 13 4.27 -3.77 0.71
CA LEU A 13 3.07 -3.77 1.55
C LEU A 13 3.39 -3.74 3.05
N GLU A 14 4.43 -4.45 3.50
CA GLU A 14 4.89 -4.37 4.89
C GLU A 14 5.39 -2.97 5.26
N LEU A 15 6.13 -2.31 4.36
CA LEU A 15 6.58 -0.94 4.57
C LEU A 15 5.39 0.02 4.59
N MET A 16 4.42 -0.14 3.68
CA MET A 16 3.21 0.68 3.65
C MET A 16 2.42 0.57 4.97
N ARG A 17 2.27 -0.64 5.55
CA ARG A 17 1.66 -0.82 6.88
C ARG A 17 2.38 -0.01 7.96
N LYS A 18 3.72 -0.07 7.97
CA LYS A 18 4.54 0.68 8.95
C LYS A 18 4.39 2.20 8.77
N LYS A 19 4.36 2.68 7.53
CA LYS A 19 4.21 4.12 7.24
C LYS A 19 2.81 4.63 7.55
N ALA A 20 1.76 3.87 7.23
CA ALA A 20 0.39 4.21 7.58
C ALA A 20 0.21 4.45 9.09
N ALA A 21 0.82 3.62 9.94
CA ALA A 21 0.80 3.82 11.39
C ALA A 21 1.46 5.13 11.86
N GLN A 22 2.34 5.71 11.03
CA GLN A 22 3.09 6.95 11.33
C GLN A 22 2.50 8.19 10.66
N VAL A 23 1.49 8.06 9.78
CA VAL A 23 0.91 9.20 9.03
C VAL A 23 0.35 10.26 9.97
N TYR A 24 -0.23 9.85 11.10
CA TYR A 24 -0.77 10.77 12.11
C TYR A 24 0.27 11.70 12.75
N SER A 25 1.53 11.25 12.80
CA SER A 25 2.61 11.96 13.50
C SER A 25 3.63 12.57 12.55
N SER A 26 3.51 12.33 11.24
CA SER A 26 4.52 12.74 10.27
C SER A 26 3.98 12.87 8.86
N HIS A 27 4.02 14.09 8.33
CA HIS A 27 3.78 14.37 6.91
C HIS A 27 4.79 13.63 6.00
N GLN A 28 6.00 13.37 6.49
CA GLN A 28 6.99 12.57 5.76
C GLN A 28 6.52 11.11 5.60
N ALA A 29 5.84 10.55 6.60
CA ALA A 29 5.30 9.20 6.49
C ALA A 29 4.17 9.10 5.46
N GLN A 30 3.39 10.17 5.26
CA GLN A 30 2.41 10.25 4.17
C GLN A 30 3.10 10.19 2.80
N LYS A 31 4.14 11.00 2.59
CA LYS A 31 4.88 11.01 1.31
C LYS A 31 5.48 9.65 0.99
N GLU A 32 6.15 9.04 1.95
CA GLU A 32 6.74 7.71 1.78
C GLU A 32 5.67 6.63 1.53
N LEU A 33 4.49 6.74 2.12
CA LEU A 33 3.37 5.84 1.83
C LEU A 33 2.90 5.96 0.38
N ILE A 34 2.88 7.17 -0.17
CA ILE A 34 2.52 7.42 -1.58
C ILE A 34 3.59 6.85 -2.52
N GLU A 35 4.87 7.15 -2.27
CA GLU A 35 5.98 6.63 -3.07
C GLU A 35 6.01 5.09 -3.11
N LEU A 36 5.73 4.43 -1.98
CA LEU A 36 5.61 2.98 -1.92
C LEU A 36 4.43 2.45 -2.76
N GLY A 37 3.32 3.18 -2.80
CA GLY A 37 2.16 2.82 -3.62
C GLY A 37 2.42 2.97 -5.13
N GLU A 38 3.16 4.00 -5.53
CA GLU A 38 3.62 4.18 -6.91
C GLU A 38 4.57 3.04 -7.32
N LEU A 39 5.53 2.69 -6.46
CA LEU A 39 6.44 1.56 -6.71
C LEU A 39 5.68 0.22 -6.82
N LEU A 40 4.58 0.08 -6.08
CA LEU A 40 3.70 -1.09 -6.19
C LEU A 40 3.03 -1.17 -7.57
N GLN A 41 2.56 -0.04 -8.10
CA GLN A 41 1.94 0.06 -9.44
C GLN A 41 2.92 -0.20 -10.57
N GLU A 42 4.17 0.24 -10.43
CA GLU A 42 5.21 0.02 -11.43
C GLU A 42 5.66 -1.45 -11.52
N SER A 43 5.26 -2.30 -10.56
CA SER A 43 5.59 -3.72 -10.55
C SER A 43 4.88 -4.44 -11.71
N SER A 44 5.64 -4.70 -12.77
CA SER A 44 5.13 -5.09 -14.09
C SER A 44 4.77 -6.58 -14.24
N ASP A 45 4.77 -7.35 -13.14
CA ASP A 45 4.68 -8.82 -13.17
C ASP A 45 3.87 -9.38 -12.00
N LEU A 46 2.68 -8.82 -11.79
CA LEU A 46 1.73 -9.28 -10.78
C LEU A 46 0.73 -10.24 -11.40
N SER A 47 0.65 -11.45 -10.85
CA SER A 47 -0.47 -12.35 -11.16
C SER A 47 -1.76 -11.85 -10.52
N SER A 48 -2.91 -12.25 -11.05
CA SER A 48 -4.22 -11.88 -10.48
C SER A 48 -4.40 -12.29 -9.01
N GLN A 49 -3.72 -13.37 -8.58
CA GLN A 49 -3.69 -13.74 -7.16
C GLN A 49 -2.90 -12.74 -6.31
N SER A 50 -1.80 -12.21 -6.85
CA SER A 50 -0.98 -11.18 -6.20
C SER A 50 -1.75 -9.86 -6.11
N GLU A 51 -2.45 -9.48 -7.18
CA GLU A 51 -3.30 -8.28 -7.22
C GLU A 51 -4.42 -8.35 -6.19
N ALA A 52 -5.10 -9.49 -6.06
CA ALA A 52 -6.13 -9.67 -5.04
C ALA A 52 -5.57 -9.51 -3.61
N ILE A 53 -4.35 -9.99 -3.35
CA ILE A 53 -3.67 -9.82 -2.05
C ILE A 53 -3.29 -8.35 -1.82
N ILE A 54 -2.79 -7.67 -2.86
CA ILE A 54 -2.45 -6.24 -2.83
C ILE A 54 -3.69 -5.43 -2.51
N VAL A 55 -4.77 -5.58 -3.29
CA VAL A 55 -6.04 -4.89 -3.09
C VAL A 55 -6.56 -5.06 -1.68
N ARG A 56 -6.61 -6.32 -1.19
CA ARG A 56 -7.08 -6.59 0.18
C ARG A 56 -6.21 -5.88 1.21
N THR A 57 -4.89 -5.94 1.05
CA THR A 57 -3.95 -5.33 1.99
C THR A 57 -4.05 -3.80 1.98
N LEU A 58 -4.18 -3.18 0.81
CA LEU A 58 -4.33 -1.73 0.69
C LEU A 58 -5.60 -1.24 1.41
N LEU A 59 -6.71 -1.97 1.28
CA LEU A 59 -7.96 -1.67 1.98
C LEU A 59 -7.83 -1.87 3.50
N GLU A 60 -7.21 -2.97 3.93
CA GLU A 60 -6.90 -3.21 5.35
C GLU A 60 -6.08 -2.05 5.95
N ILE A 61 -5.08 -1.51 5.21
CA ILE A 61 -4.30 -0.35 5.66
C ILE A 61 -5.19 0.90 5.70
N ALA A 62 -5.99 1.13 4.65
CA ALA A 62 -6.87 2.29 4.55
C ALA A 62 -7.89 2.34 5.70
N ASP A 63 -8.38 1.18 6.15
CA ASP A 63 -9.32 1.06 7.27
C ASP A 63 -8.68 1.38 8.63
N THR A 64 -7.36 1.30 8.75
CA THR A 64 -6.64 1.71 9.97
C THR A 64 -6.41 3.22 10.06
N LEU A 65 -6.58 3.97 8.96
CA LEU A 65 -6.38 5.41 8.92
C LEU A 65 -7.65 6.17 9.29
N SER A 66 -7.51 7.30 9.99
CA SER A 66 -8.66 8.13 10.39
C SER A 66 -9.21 8.91 9.20
N SER A 67 -10.38 9.49 9.40
CA SER A 67 -11.03 10.33 8.39
C SER A 67 -10.65 11.81 8.49
N GLU A 68 -9.53 12.15 9.12
CA GLU A 68 -9.09 13.53 9.34
C GLU A 68 -7.63 13.77 8.90
N GLY A 69 -7.32 15.03 8.53
CA GLY A 69 -5.97 15.48 8.20
C GLY A 69 -5.26 14.65 7.12
N ASP A 70 -3.95 14.45 7.31
CA ASP A 70 -3.11 13.67 6.39
C ASP A 70 -3.54 12.20 6.31
N ALA A 71 -4.07 11.64 7.40
CA ALA A 71 -4.60 10.27 7.42
C ALA A 71 -5.78 10.09 6.47
N ARG A 72 -6.67 11.09 6.37
CA ARG A 72 -7.77 11.09 5.38
C ARG A 72 -7.24 11.04 3.95
N ASN A 73 -6.22 11.84 3.65
CA ASN A 73 -5.62 11.93 2.31
C ASN A 73 -4.93 10.60 1.95
N SER A 74 -4.14 10.04 2.88
CA SER A 74 -3.55 8.71 2.73
C SER A 74 -4.61 7.62 2.53
N ARG A 75 -5.71 7.66 3.28
CA ARG A 75 -6.82 6.72 3.13
C ARG A 75 -7.43 6.80 1.73
N ALA A 76 -7.75 8.00 1.25
CA ALA A 76 -8.33 8.19 -0.08
C ALA A 76 -7.37 7.71 -1.19
N TYR A 77 -6.07 7.97 -1.03
CA TYR A 77 -5.05 7.47 -1.94
C TYR A 77 -5.01 5.94 -1.99
N LEU A 78 -4.97 5.26 -0.84
CA LEU A 78 -4.92 3.79 -0.77
C LEU A 78 -6.16 3.13 -1.40
N VAL A 79 -7.35 3.73 -1.20
CA VAL A 79 -8.59 3.27 -1.85
C VAL A 79 -8.47 3.41 -3.37
N THR A 80 -8.03 4.56 -3.85
CA THR A 80 -7.83 4.83 -5.29
C THR A 80 -6.83 3.86 -5.92
N LEU A 81 -5.72 3.62 -5.22
CA LEU A 81 -4.69 2.66 -5.62
C LEU A 81 -5.26 1.23 -5.70
N SER A 82 -6.07 0.82 -4.72
CA SER A 82 -6.72 -0.49 -4.73
C SER A 82 -7.68 -0.67 -5.92
N ASP A 83 -8.38 0.39 -6.32
CA ASP A 83 -9.27 0.34 -7.47
C ASP A 83 -8.50 0.29 -8.79
N ALA A 84 -7.30 0.87 -8.86
CA ALA A 84 -6.41 0.71 -10.01
C ALA A 84 -6.00 -0.76 -10.22
N PHE A 85 -5.61 -1.46 -9.13
CA PHE A 85 -5.28 -2.89 -9.20
C PHE A 85 -6.47 -3.80 -9.50
N ARG A 86 -7.71 -3.36 -9.27
CA ARG A 86 -8.91 -4.12 -9.66
C ARG A 86 -9.25 -4.00 -11.15
N ARG A 87 -8.69 -2.99 -11.83
CA ARG A 87 -8.98 -2.67 -13.23
C ARG A 87 -7.86 -3.06 -14.20
N ALA A 88 -6.68 -3.36 -13.68
CA ALA A 88 -5.55 -3.94 -14.43
C ALA A 88 -5.90 -5.37 -14.87
#